data_AF-A0A9P0PER9-F1
#
_entry.id   AF-A0A9P0PER9-F1
#
_cell.length_a   1.000
_cell.length_b   1.000
_cell.length_c   1.000
_cell.angle_alpha   90.00
_cell.angle_beta   90.00
_cell.angle_gamma   90.00
#
_symmetry.space_group_name_H-M   'P 1'
#
loop_
_entity.id
_entity.type
_entity.pdbx_description
1 polymer ?
#
loop_
_entity_poly.entity_id
_entity_poly.type
_entity_poly.pdbx_seq_one_letter_code
_entity_poly.pdbx_strand_id
1 'polypeptide(L)'
;MFISKRRFILKTCGTTTPLLCLQPLLLLAEQYGGFTKVEDLFYSRKNYKRPELQIMPHQHFDQEVALLDTLFPDGAAYCLGAVNKDCWYLYTLNPIPKKTILPDIGNAPCDEADQTLEILMTDLDPEIMSIFTKEECLNATEATKKSGIDKIIPNMVIDDFLFEPCGYSMNGVTKNGCYMTIHITPEPDFSYVSFETNIPSSSYREIIQKVLDTFNPGKFTVTIFANQASPTKDTSKELLLLNHIGKWQRRDIQLCNFKNYDLIYTFYCRFPS
;
A
#
# COMPACT_ATOMS: atom_id res chain seq x y z
N MET A 1 -4.68 7.67 -7.97
CA MET A 1 -3.44 8.47 -8.18
C MET A 1 -3.51 9.68 -7.27
N PHE A 2 -2.46 9.97 -6.52
CA PHE A 2 -2.37 11.14 -5.66
C PHE A 2 -1.14 11.97 -6.06
N ILE A 3 -1.32 13.28 -6.17
CA ILE A 3 -0.26 14.23 -6.52
C ILE A 3 -0.23 15.32 -5.45
N SER A 4 0.91 15.50 -4.81
CA SER A 4 1.18 16.61 -3.90
C SER A 4 2.42 17.38 -4.38
N LYS A 5 2.86 18.39 -3.62
CA LYS A 5 3.97 19.28 -4.02
C LYS A 5 5.26 18.51 -4.36
N ARG A 6 5.59 17.44 -3.63
CA ARG A 6 6.83 16.66 -3.79
C ARG A 6 6.62 15.15 -3.78
N ARG A 7 5.37 14.68 -3.77
CA ARG A 7 5.03 13.26 -3.70
C ARG A 7 4.05 12.88 -4.81
N PHE A 8 4.36 11.78 -5.49
CA PHE A 8 3.51 11.17 -6.50
C PHE A 8 3.23 9.73 -6.11
N ILE A 9 1.95 9.35 -6.06
CA ILE A 9 1.52 7.98 -5.76
C ILE A 9 0.64 7.49 -6.90
N LEU A 10 1.07 6.41 -7.54
CA LEU A 10 0.32 5.72 -8.57
C LEU A 10 0.15 4.25 -8.18
N LYS A 11 -1.11 3.87 -8.00
CA LYS A 11 -1.55 2.50 -7.77
C LYS A 11 -2.46 2.10 -8.92
N THR A 12 -2.12 1.01 -9.58
CA THR A 12 -2.89 0.44 -10.69
C THR A 12 -3.10 -1.05 -10.47
N CYS A 13 -4.08 -1.62 -11.15
CA CYS A 13 -4.43 -3.04 -11.04
C CYS A 13 -4.67 -3.66 -12.43
N GLY A 14 -5.14 -4.90 -12.48
CA GLY A 14 -5.35 -5.64 -13.72
C GLY A 14 -4.03 -5.97 -14.42
N THR A 15 -3.94 -5.67 -15.71
CA THR A 15 -2.74 -5.89 -16.56
C THR A 15 -2.05 -4.59 -16.95
N THR A 16 -2.26 -3.52 -16.18
CA THR A 16 -1.59 -2.23 -16.39
C THR A 16 -0.09 -2.35 -16.14
N THR A 17 0.70 -1.46 -16.77
CA THR A 17 2.17 -1.50 -16.73
C THR A 17 2.76 -0.27 -16.04
N PRO A 18 2.59 -0.12 -14.71
CA PRO A 18 2.91 1.12 -14.00
C PRO A 18 4.39 1.52 -14.08
N LEU A 19 5.33 0.58 -14.25
CA LEU A 19 6.74 0.94 -14.39
C LEU A 19 7.05 1.62 -15.72
N LEU A 20 6.24 1.40 -16.77
CA LEU A 20 6.46 2.02 -18.07
C LEU A 20 6.10 3.52 -18.09
N CYS A 21 5.33 4.02 -17.11
CA CYS A 21 5.06 5.45 -16.99
C CYS A 21 6.13 6.22 -16.20
N LEU A 22 7.09 5.52 -15.58
CA LEU A 22 8.07 6.12 -14.68
C LEU A 22 8.99 7.11 -15.39
N GLN A 23 9.56 6.75 -16.55
CA GLN A 23 10.43 7.65 -17.30
C GLN A 23 9.68 8.89 -17.83
N PRO A 24 8.49 8.77 -18.45
CA PRO A 24 7.65 9.92 -18.76
C PRO A 24 7.32 10.79 -17.53
N LEU A 25 7.03 10.18 -16.39
CA LEU A 25 6.75 10.90 -15.14
C LEU A 25 7.95 11.74 -14.69
N LEU A 26 9.17 11.19 -14.72
CA LEU A 26 10.39 11.91 -14.34
C LEU A 26 10.62 13.12 -15.26
N LEU A 27 10.41 12.97 -16.57
CA LEU A 27 10.51 14.08 -17.53
C LEU A 27 9.47 15.18 -17.22
N LEU A 28 8.24 14.81 -16.90
CA LEU A 28 7.20 15.77 -16.53
C LEU A 28 7.53 16.48 -15.20
N ALA A 29 8.04 15.75 -14.22
CA ALA A 29 8.45 16.30 -12.92
C ALA A 29 9.61 17.30 -13.07
N GLU A 30 10.56 17.04 -13.96
CA GLU A 30 11.63 17.97 -14.30
C GLU A 30 11.08 19.18 -15.06
N GLN A 31 10.35 18.96 -16.15
CA GLN A 31 9.87 20.02 -17.03
C GLN A 31 8.93 21.01 -16.33
N TYR A 32 7.98 20.50 -15.54
CA TYR A 32 6.93 21.33 -14.92
C TYR A 32 7.17 21.61 -13.44
N GLY A 33 7.86 20.72 -12.73
CA GLY A 33 8.15 20.86 -11.30
C GLY A 33 9.57 21.32 -10.98
N GLY A 34 10.48 21.31 -11.96
CA GLY A 34 11.91 21.59 -11.73
C GLY A 34 12.62 20.52 -10.89
N PHE A 35 12.00 19.34 -10.71
CA PHE A 35 12.55 18.26 -9.89
C PHE A 35 13.49 17.40 -10.72
N THR A 36 14.80 17.49 -10.44
CA THR A 36 15.86 16.77 -11.17
C THR A 36 16.42 15.57 -10.41
N LYS A 37 15.97 15.35 -9.18
CA LYS A 37 16.42 14.26 -8.30
C LYS A 37 15.25 13.60 -7.61
N VAL A 38 15.30 12.28 -7.51
CA VAL A 38 14.38 11.47 -6.71
C VAL A 38 14.96 11.34 -5.30
N GLU A 39 14.21 11.77 -4.30
CA GLU A 39 14.61 11.69 -2.88
C GLU A 39 14.41 10.28 -2.33
N ASP A 40 13.18 9.77 -2.45
CA ASP A 40 12.80 8.39 -2.11
C ASP A 40 12.01 7.78 -3.28
N LEU A 41 12.14 6.46 -3.48
CA LEU A 41 11.36 5.68 -4.42
C LEU A 41 10.89 4.41 -3.73
N PHE A 42 9.60 4.11 -3.85
CA PHE A 42 9.03 2.84 -3.42
C PHE A 42 8.22 2.26 -4.57
N TYR A 43 8.65 1.12 -5.10
CA TYR A 43 7.86 0.29 -5.98
C TYR A 43 7.54 -1.01 -5.26
N SER A 44 6.26 -1.27 -5.02
CA SER A 44 5.86 -2.45 -4.27
C SER A 44 4.61 -3.11 -4.84
N ARG A 45 4.48 -4.40 -4.56
CA ARG A 45 3.26 -5.16 -4.85
C ARG A 45 3.21 -6.46 -4.06
N LYS A 46 2.01 -6.92 -3.76
CA LYS A 46 1.78 -8.31 -3.35
C LYS A 46 2.05 -9.26 -4.53
N ASN A 47 2.36 -10.52 -4.25
CA ASN A 47 2.39 -11.56 -5.28
C ASN A 47 1.04 -11.66 -6.02
N TYR A 48 1.10 -11.75 -7.35
CA TYR A 48 -0.07 -11.89 -8.20
C TYR A 48 -0.73 -13.25 -8.02
N LYS A 49 -2.06 -13.30 -8.17
CA LYS A 49 -2.80 -14.57 -8.23
C LYS A 49 -2.50 -15.35 -9.52
N ARG A 50 -2.28 -14.62 -10.62
CA ARG A 50 -2.00 -15.14 -11.96
C ARG A 50 -0.89 -14.32 -12.65
N PRO A 51 0.39 -14.50 -12.27
CA PRO A 51 1.51 -13.73 -12.83
C PRO A 51 1.66 -13.91 -14.34
N GLU A 52 1.25 -15.06 -14.89
CA GLU A 52 1.33 -15.37 -16.32
C GLU A 52 0.42 -14.49 -17.21
N LEU A 53 -0.55 -13.80 -16.62
CA LEU A 53 -1.42 -12.86 -17.34
C LEU A 53 -0.83 -11.45 -17.42
N GLN A 54 0.24 -11.15 -16.69
CA GLN A 54 0.84 -9.82 -16.67
C GLN A 54 1.61 -9.55 -17.97
N ILE A 55 1.67 -8.27 -18.34
CA ILE A 55 2.44 -7.79 -19.49
C ILE A 55 3.86 -7.49 -19.01
N MET A 56 4.86 -7.88 -19.80
CA MET A 56 6.27 -7.55 -19.55
C MET A 56 6.43 -6.04 -19.25
N PRO A 57 7.21 -5.65 -18.23
CA PRO A 57 8.09 -6.47 -17.39
C PRO A 57 7.43 -7.08 -16.14
N HIS A 58 6.10 -7.01 -15.98
CA HIS A 58 5.41 -7.28 -14.72
C HIS A 58 5.08 -8.75 -14.45
N GLN A 59 5.65 -9.68 -15.20
CA GLN A 59 5.41 -11.12 -14.98
C GLN A 59 6.17 -11.63 -13.75
N HIS A 60 7.41 -11.15 -13.58
CA HIS A 60 8.29 -11.58 -12.50
C HIS A 60 9.00 -10.38 -11.86
N PHE A 61 9.26 -10.48 -10.55
CA PHE A 61 9.83 -9.36 -9.80
C PHE A 61 11.27 -9.05 -10.20
N ASP A 62 12.06 -10.06 -10.59
CA ASP A 62 13.42 -9.88 -11.12
C ASP A 62 13.44 -9.04 -12.41
N GLN A 63 12.44 -9.15 -13.27
CA GLN A 63 12.30 -8.34 -14.48
C GLN A 63 11.95 -6.88 -14.15
N GLU A 64 11.09 -6.67 -13.16
CA GLU A 64 10.74 -5.34 -12.65
C GLU A 64 11.95 -4.65 -12.03
N VAL A 65 12.74 -5.39 -11.23
CA VAL A 65 14.00 -4.94 -10.66
C VAL A 65 15.01 -4.61 -11.75
N ALA A 66 15.19 -5.49 -12.75
CA ALA A 66 16.12 -5.25 -13.85
C ALA A 66 15.79 -3.97 -14.63
N LEU A 67 14.50 -3.65 -14.84
CA LEU A 67 14.09 -2.38 -15.43
C LEU A 67 14.43 -1.19 -14.51
N LEU A 68 14.09 -1.29 -13.22
CA LEU A 68 14.33 -0.22 -12.25
C LEU A 68 15.83 0.08 -12.07
N ASP A 69 16.68 -0.94 -12.08
CA ASP A 69 18.14 -0.80 -12.00
C ASP A 69 18.72 -0.02 -13.20
N THR A 70 18.04 -0.01 -14.36
CA THR A 70 18.46 0.83 -15.51
C THR A 70 18.28 2.32 -15.25
N LEU A 71 17.37 2.69 -14.34
CA LEU A 71 17.04 4.06 -13.98
C LEU A 71 17.72 4.49 -12.67
N PHE A 72 17.88 3.55 -11.73
CA PHE A 72 18.37 3.82 -10.39
C PHE A 72 19.44 2.79 -9.97
N PRO A 73 20.74 3.10 -10.12
CA PRO A 73 21.82 2.13 -9.88
C PRO A 73 22.01 1.74 -8.41
N ASP A 74 21.52 2.57 -7.47
CA ASP A 74 21.59 2.33 -6.01
C ASP A 74 20.27 1.73 -5.47
N GLY A 75 19.58 0.96 -6.32
CA GLY A 75 18.37 0.23 -5.98
C GLY A 75 18.62 -0.96 -5.07
N ALA A 76 17.61 -1.31 -4.28
CA ALA A 76 17.59 -2.54 -3.51
C ALA A 76 16.21 -3.18 -3.56
N ALA A 77 16.20 -4.48 -3.80
CA ALA A 77 14.99 -5.30 -3.91
C ALA A 77 14.85 -6.24 -2.70
N TYR A 78 13.62 -6.38 -2.22
CA TYR A 78 13.25 -7.17 -1.05
C TYR A 78 11.99 -7.98 -1.33
N CYS A 79 11.90 -9.16 -0.72
CA CYS A 79 10.71 -10.00 -0.69
C CYS A 79 10.38 -10.34 0.75
N LEU A 80 9.16 -10.00 1.18
CA LEU A 80 8.67 -10.19 2.53
C LEU A 80 7.56 -11.24 2.57
N GLY A 81 7.55 -12.08 3.59
CA GLY A 81 6.65 -13.23 3.72
C GLY A 81 7.20 -14.51 3.07
N ALA A 82 6.33 -15.48 2.86
CA ALA A 82 6.70 -16.78 2.32
C ALA A 82 6.64 -16.74 0.78
N VAL A 83 7.81 -16.83 0.12
CA VAL A 83 7.97 -16.75 -1.34
C VAL A 83 7.07 -17.73 -2.11
N ASN A 84 6.82 -18.90 -1.51
CA ASN A 84 5.98 -19.95 -2.09
C ASN A 84 4.48 -19.84 -1.73
N LYS A 85 4.06 -18.79 -1.01
CA LYS A 85 2.68 -18.57 -0.58
C LYS A 85 2.26 -17.12 -0.79
N ASP A 86 2.07 -16.38 0.30
CA ASP A 86 1.71 -14.97 0.32
C ASP A 86 2.98 -14.18 0.64
N CYS A 87 3.41 -13.36 -0.32
CA CYS A 87 4.59 -12.51 -0.17
C CYS A 87 4.35 -11.13 -0.78
N TRP A 88 5.18 -10.18 -0.37
CA TRP A 88 5.11 -8.78 -0.76
C TRP A 88 6.49 -8.31 -1.20
N TYR A 89 6.56 -7.79 -2.41
CA TYR A 89 7.78 -7.35 -3.07
C TYR A 89 7.96 -5.85 -2.91
N LEU A 90 9.21 -5.42 -2.73
CA LEU A 90 9.59 -4.03 -2.62
C LEU A 90 10.90 -3.77 -3.34
N TYR A 91 10.91 -2.76 -4.19
CA TYR A 91 12.11 -2.09 -4.65
C TYR A 91 12.14 -0.69 -4.06
N THR A 92 13.27 -0.32 -3.45
CA THR A 92 13.48 1.02 -2.89
C THR A 92 14.90 1.48 -3.17
N LEU A 93 15.13 2.79 -3.11
CA LEU A 93 16.50 3.31 -3.08
C LEU A 93 17.12 2.98 -1.73
N ASN A 94 18.32 2.39 -1.75
CA ASN A 94 19.12 2.19 -0.55
C ASN A 94 20.43 2.95 -0.73
N PRO A 95 20.40 4.30 -0.65
CA PRO A 95 21.55 5.10 -1.01
C PRO A 95 22.71 4.74 -0.09
N ILE A 96 23.80 4.25 -0.69
CA ILE A 96 25.05 3.95 0.01
C ILE A 96 25.42 5.19 0.84
N PRO A 97 25.64 5.08 2.16
CA PRO A 97 26.13 6.21 2.92
C PRO A 97 27.46 6.61 2.29
N LYS A 98 27.54 7.81 1.69
CA LYS A 98 28.80 8.39 1.22
C LYS A 98 29.72 8.55 2.42
N LYS A 99 30.48 7.49 2.74
CA LYS A 99 31.63 7.55 3.64
C LYS A 99 32.72 8.31 2.88
N THR A 100 32.69 9.64 2.92
CA THR A 100 33.86 10.53 3.08
C THR A 100 33.47 12.01 2.99
N ILE A 101 33.70 12.70 4.11
CA ILE A 101 34.30 14.04 4.23
C ILE A 101 33.51 15.19 3.57
N LEU A 102 32.62 15.80 4.34
CA LEU A 102 32.54 17.23 4.69
C LEU A 102 31.31 17.41 5.62
N PRO A 103 31.33 18.32 6.62
CA PRO A 103 30.13 18.66 7.37
C PRO A 103 29.24 19.52 6.47
N ASP A 104 28.50 18.87 5.56
CA ASP A 104 27.46 19.54 4.80
C ASP A 104 26.36 19.93 5.76
N ILE A 105 26.28 21.24 5.99
CA ILE A 105 25.13 21.95 6.55
C ILE A 105 23.96 21.69 5.59
N GLY A 106 23.25 20.57 5.77
CA GLY A 106 22.16 20.18 4.86
C GLY A 106 21.66 18.75 4.98
N ASN A 107 22.41 17.83 5.60
CA ASN A 107 21.90 16.50 5.95
C ASN A 107 21.08 16.57 7.25
N ALA A 108 19.98 17.32 7.23
CA ALA A 108 18.92 17.09 8.18
C ALA A 108 18.28 15.73 7.87
N PRO A 109 17.95 14.90 8.87
CA PRO A 109 16.99 13.82 8.67
C PRO A 109 15.71 14.39 8.02
N CYS A 110 14.92 13.55 7.35
CA CYS A 110 13.59 13.96 6.92
C CYS A 110 12.80 14.43 8.17
N ASP A 111 12.73 15.75 8.37
CA ASP A 111 12.05 16.36 9.52
C ASP A 111 10.52 16.20 9.41
N GLU A 112 10.01 15.88 8.22
CA GLU A 112 8.59 15.64 7.98
C GLU A 112 8.23 14.19 8.33
N ALA A 113 7.31 14.02 9.28
CA ALA A 113 6.77 12.72 9.65
C ALA A 113 6.04 12.07 8.45
N ASP A 114 6.48 10.87 8.06
CA ASP A 114 5.83 10.07 7.02
C ASP A 114 5.62 8.63 7.46
N GLN A 115 4.44 8.11 7.12
CA GLN A 115 4.03 6.75 7.39
C GLN A 115 3.01 6.31 6.36
N THR A 116 2.99 5.02 6.05
CA THR A 116 2.01 4.41 5.15
C THR A 116 1.59 3.07 5.72
N LEU A 117 0.29 2.86 5.88
CA LEU A 117 -0.34 1.58 6.23
C LEU A 117 -1.03 1.02 4.98
N GLU A 118 -0.72 -0.22 4.60
CA GLU A 118 -1.53 -0.99 3.66
C GLU A 118 -2.11 -2.24 4.31
N ILE A 119 -3.34 -2.59 3.93
CA ILE A 119 -4.01 -3.84 4.29
C ILE A 119 -4.53 -4.48 3.01
N LEU A 120 -3.97 -5.64 2.66
CA LEU A 120 -4.25 -6.35 1.42
C LEU A 120 -4.98 -7.64 1.74
N MET A 121 -6.23 -7.76 1.29
CA MET A 121 -7.21 -8.73 1.75
C MET A 121 -7.67 -9.63 0.61
N THR A 122 -7.83 -10.93 0.90
CA THR A 122 -8.35 -11.94 -0.04
C THR A 122 -9.31 -12.88 0.68
N ASP A 123 -10.04 -13.68 -0.09
CA ASP A 123 -11.02 -14.65 0.40
C ASP A 123 -12.10 -13.94 1.23
N LEU A 124 -12.70 -12.90 0.63
CA LEU A 124 -13.65 -12.02 1.30
C LEU A 124 -15.03 -12.65 1.43
N ASP A 125 -15.79 -12.17 2.40
CA ASP A 125 -17.17 -12.60 2.65
C ASP A 125 -18.08 -12.26 1.47
N PRO A 126 -18.70 -13.25 0.79
CA PRO A 126 -19.53 -13.00 -0.38
C PRO A 126 -20.73 -12.08 -0.11
N GLU A 127 -21.30 -12.12 1.11
CA GLU A 127 -22.42 -11.26 1.48
C GLU A 127 -21.99 -9.80 1.64
N ILE A 128 -20.73 -9.56 2.05
CA ILE A 128 -20.16 -8.21 2.08
C ILE A 128 -19.78 -7.76 0.67
N MET A 129 -19.20 -8.66 -0.13
CA MET A 129 -18.79 -8.34 -1.50
C MET A 129 -19.96 -7.99 -2.43
N SER A 130 -21.14 -8.54 -2.17
CA SER A 130 -22.35 -8.24 -2.94
C SER A 130 -22.71 -6.75 -2.92
N ILE A 131 -22.40 -6.02 -1.82
CA ILE A 131 -22.62 -4.57 -1.69
C ILE A 131 -21.94 -3.78 -2.83
N PHE A 132 -20.85 -4.29 -3.38
CA PHE A 132 -20.05 -3.62 -4.42
C PHE A 132 -20.44 -4.05 -5.84
N THR A 133 -21.71 -4.40 -6.03
CA THR A 133 -22.33 -4.74 -7.32
C THR A 133 -23.43 -3.74 -7.66
N LYS A 134 -23.72 -3.58 -8.95
CA LYS A 134 -24.84 -2.76 -9.44
C LYS A 134 -26.21 -3.36 -9.16
N GLU A 135 -26.26 -4.65 -8.84
CA GLU A 135 -27.47 -5.35 -8.41
C GLU A 135 -27.90 -4.92 -7.01
N GLU A 136 -26.93 -4.69 -6.10
CA GLU A 136 -27.18 -4.39 -4.68
C GLU A 136 -27.13 -2.91 -4.31
N CYS A 137 -26.42 -2.09 -5.08
CA CYS A 137 -26.27 -0.66 -4.83
C CYS A 137 -26.42 0.15 -6.11
N LEU A 138 -27.21 1.22 -6.05
CA LEU A 138 -27.50 2.08 -7.20
C LEU A 138 -26.28 2.92 -7.60
N ASN A 139 -25.49 3.34 -6.62
CA ASN A 139 -24.33 4.20 -6.81
C ASN A 139 -23.25 3.97 -5.74
N ALA A 140 -22.09 4.57 -5.98
CA ALA A 140 -20.91 4.43 -5.13
C ALA A 140 -21.14 4.96 -3.71
N THR A 141 -21.81 6.10 -3.56
CA THR A 141 -22.10 6.70 -2.26
C THR A 141 -22.98 5.81 -1.39
N GLU A 142 -23.95 5.11 -1.99
CA GLU A 142 -24.74 4.10 -1.30
C GLU A 142 -23.86 2.94 -0.81
N ALA A 143 -23.03 2.37 -1.69
CA ALA A 143 -22.09 1.30 -1.34
C ALA A 143 -21.13 1.72 -0.21
N THR A 144 -20.60 2.96 -0.26
CA THR A 144 -19.74 3.56 0.77
C THR A 144 -20.41 3.57 2.14
N LYS A 145 -21.67 4.02 2.21
CA LYS A 145 -22.43 4.11 3.47
C LYS A 145 -22.91 2.75 3.97
N LYS A 146 -23.39 1.88 3.06
CA LYS A 146 -23.92 0.55 3.38
C LYS A 146 -22.82 -0.36 3.94
N SER A 147 -21.62 -0.31 3.36
CA SER A 147 -20.44 -1.05 3.83
C SER A 147 -19.80 -0.45 5.10
N GLY A 148 -20.03 0.83 5.37
CA GLY A 148 -19.41 1.54 6.50
C GLY A 148 -17.98 2.04 6.22
N ILE A 149 -17.57 2.11 4.95
CA ILE A 149 -16.27 2.69 4.54
C ILE A 149 -16.12 4.13 5.05
N ASP A 150 -17.21 4.91 5.07
CA ASP A 150 -17.25 6.29 5.58
C ASP A 150 -16.87 6.42 7.06
N LYS A 151 -16.88 5.31 7.80
CA LYS A 151 -16.60 5.26 9.25
C LYS A 151 -15.20 4.75 9.58
N ILE A 152 -14.44 4.23 8.60
CA ILE A 152 -13.08 3.71 8.83
C ILE A 152 -12.17 4.84 9.30
N ILE A 153 -12.09 5.91 8.50
CA ILE A 153 -11.45 7.17 8.87
C ILE A 153 -12.50 8.28 8.66
N PRO A 154 -13.14 8.78 9.74
CA PRO A 154 -14.21 9.75 9.62
C PRO A 154 -13.68 11.12 9.13
N ASN A 155 -14.58 11.92 8.58
CA ASN A 155 -14.34 13.30 8.14
C ASN A 155 -13.39 13.46 6.93
N MET A 156 -13.17 12.40 6.16
CA MET A 156 -12.48 12.52 4.87
C MET A 156 -13.46 13.01 3.79
N VAL A 157 -12.96 13.81 2.86
CA VAL A 157 -13.67 14.10 1.61
C VAL A 157 -13.48 12.89 0.70
N ILE A 158 -14.56 12.17 0.45
CA ILE A 158 -14.58 10.93 -0.33
C ILE A 158 -15.00 11.22 -1.76
N ASP A 159 -14.22 10.71 -2.70
CA ASP A 159 -14.58 10.56 -4.11
C ASP A 159 -14.63 9.06 -4.42
N ASP A 160 -15.83 8.54 -4.68
CA ASP A 160 -16.12 7.12 -4.83
C ASP A 160 -16.70 6.78 -6.20
N PHE A 161 -16.43 5.55 -6.65
CA PHE A 161 -16.91 5.04 -7.93
C PHE A 161 -17.28 3.56 -7.83
N LEU A 162 -18.45 3.22 -8.39
CA LEU A 162 -18.99 1.86 -8.49
C LEU A 162 -19.01 1.45 -9.95
N PHE A 163 -18.18 0.45 -10.28
CA PHE A 163 -17.98 -0.08 -11.62
C PHE A 163 -19.14 -0.99 -12.05
N GLU A 164 -19.19 -1.29 -13.35
CA GLU A 164 -20.20 -2.15 -13.98
C GLU A 164 -19.52 -3.43 -14.51
N PRO A 165 -20.07 -4.62 -14.25
CA PRO A 165 -21.26 -4.89 -13.42
C PRO A 165 -21.00 -4.81 -11.90
N CYS A 166 -19.73 -4.88 -11.51
CA CYS A 166 -19.31 -4.85 -10.12
C CYS A 166 -17.90 -4.27 -9.99
N GLY A 167 -17.49 -4.01 -8.76
CA GLY A 167 -16.21 -3.41 -8.43
C GLY A 167 -16.39 -2.00 -7.88
N TYR A 168 -15.50 -1.59 -6.98
CA TYR A 168 -15.58 -0.29 -6.33
C TYR A 168 -14.19 0.29 -6.12
N SER A 169 -14.04 1.60 -6.25
CA SER A 169 -12.86 2.30 -5.75
C SER A 169 -13.23 3.63 -5.12
N MET A 170 -12.41 4.08 -4.17
CA MET A 170 -12.55 5.40 -3.60
C MET A 170 -11.21 6.00 -3.21
N ASN A 171 -11.18 7.33 -3.18
CA ASN A 171 -10.14 8.10 -2.53
C ASN A 171 -10.78 8.97 -1.45
N GLY A 172 -10.19 8.96 -0.26
CA GLY A 172 -10.47 9.91 0.81
C GLY A 172 -9.31 10.86 0.98
N VAL A 173 -9.56 12.16 1.14
CA VAL A 173 -8.52 13.15 1.47
C VAL A 173 -8.93 14.05 2.63
N THR A 174 -7.96 14.47 3.44
CA THR A 174 -8.15 15.50 4.47
C THR A 174 -7.50 16.80 4.05
N LYS A 175 -7.90 17.92 4.68
CA LYS A 175 -7.28 19.24 4.46
C LYS A 175 -5.78 19.27 4.79
N ASN A 176 -5.31 18.35 5.63
CA ASN A 176 -3.93 18.29 6.09
C ASN A 176 -3.05 17.40 5.20
N GLY A 177 -3.52 17.02 4.00
CA GLY A 177 -2.74 16.23 3.04
C GLY A 177 -2.66 14.73 3.37
N CYS A 178 -3.50 14.24 4.29
CA CYS A 178 -3.64 12.81 4.52
C CYS A 178 -4.63 12.20 3.51
N TYR A 179 -4.39 10.96 3.11
CA TYR A 179 -5.21 10.23 2.17
C TYR A 179 -5.57 8.82 2.67
N MET A 180 -6.62 8.29 2.08
CA MET A 180 -7.05 6.91 2.15
C MET A 180 -7.43 6.49 0.73
N THR A 181 -7.18 5.25 0.35
CA THR A 181 -7.72 4.70 -0.89
C THR A 181 -8.11 3.25 -0.69
N ILE A 182 -9.24 2.87 -1.30
CA ILE A 182 -9.75 1.51 -1.27
C ILE A 182 -10.08 1.07 -2.69
N HIS A 183 -9.67 -0.13 -3.06
CA HIS A 183 -10.02 -0.78 -4.32
C HIS A 183 -10.57 -2.18 -4.04
N ILE A 184 -11.70 -2.51 -4.66
CA ILE A 184 -12.48 -3.72 -4.40
C ILE A 184 -12.75 -4.46 -5.71
N THR A 185 -12.36 -5.73 -5.74
CA THR A 185 -12.70 -6.73 -6.75
C THR A 185 -13.59 -7.77 -6.05
N PRO A 186 -14.92 -7.70 -6.19
CA PRO A 186 -15.86 -8.49 -5.38
C PRO A 186 -16.07 -9.93 -5.87
N GLU A 187 -15.61 -10.29 -7.07
CA GLU A 187 -15.87 -11.60 -7.67
C GLU A 187 -15.37 -12.74 -6.78
N PRO A 188 -16.20 -13.76 -6.49
CA PRO A 188 -15.90 -14.76 -5.46
C PRO A 188 -14.64 -15.57 -5.78
N ASP A 189 -14.40 -15.87 -7.05
CA ASP A 189 -13.27 -16.68 -7.50
C ASP A 189 -11.92 -15.99 -7.29
N PHE A 190 -11.87 -14.67 -7.14
CA PHE A 190 -10.65 -13.89 -7.02
C PHE A 190 -10.84 -12.60 -6.21
N SER A 191 -11.69 -12.68 -5.19
CA SER A 191 -12.03 -11.53 -4.36
C SER A 191 -10.79 -10.91 -3.74
N TYR A 192 -10.69 -9.58 -3.88
CA TYR A 192 -9.54 -8.81 -3.43
C TYR A 192 -9.96 -7.42 -2.97
N VAL A 193 -9.45 -6.98 -1.81
CA VAL A 193 -9.58 -5.60 -1.35
C VAL A 193 -8.22 -5.08 -0.92
N SER A 194 -7.84 -3.91 -1.41
CA SER A 194 -6.71 -3.16 -0.86
C SER A 194 -7.21 -1.92 -0.13
N PHE A 195 -6.73 -1.70 1.07
CA PHE A 195 -6.84 -0.45 1.82
C PHE A 195 -5.44 0.14 1.98
N GLU A 196 -5.30 1.45 1.81
CA GLU A 196 -4.04 2.17 2.01
C GLU A 196 -4.30 3.56 2.58
N THR A 197 -3.47 4.01 3.54
CA THR A 197 -3.55 5.36 4.11
C THR A 197 -2.20 5.83 4.63
N ASN A 198 -1.99 7.15 4.66
CA ASN A 198 -0.87 7.78 5.36
C ASN A 198 -1.27 8.53 6.65
N ILE A 199 -2.49 8.28 7.17
CA ILE A 199 -2.96 8.96 8.39
C ILE A 199 -1.98 8.71 9.54
N PRO A 200 -1.48 9.77 10.21
CA PRO A 200 -0.61 9.63 11.36
C PRO A 200 -1.39 9.04 12.53
N SER A 201 -0.84 8.00 13.15
CA SER A 201 -1.42 7.41 14.36
C SER A 201 -0.32 6.86 15.28
N SER A 202 -0.50 6.96 16.59
CA SER A 202 0.37 6.27 17.56
C SER A 202 0.18 4.76 17.55
N SER A 203 -1.00 4.30 17.13
CA SER A 203 -1.33 2.88 16.95
C SER A 203 -2.30 2.70 15.79
N TYR A 204 -2.01 1.73 14.91
CA TYR A 204 -2.92 1.37 13.82
C TYR A 204 -3.94 0.31 14.19
N ARG A 205 -3.97 -0.17 15.44
CA ARG A 205 -4.84 -1.27 15.85
C ARG A 205 -6.32 -0.98 15.61
N GLU A 206 -6.79 0.21 15.94
CA GLU A 206 -8.19 0.59 15.74
C GLU A 206 -8.55 0.67 14.25
N ILE A 207 -7.67 1.27 13.43
CA ILE A 207 -7.89 1.38 11.98
C ILE A 207 -7.89 -0.01 11.34
N ILE A 208 -6.92 -0.86 11.68
CA ILE A 208 -6.86 -2.25 11.21
C ILE A 208 -8.15 -2.98 11.59
N GLN A 209 -8.61 -2.89 12.85
CA GLN A 209 -9.82 -3.55 13.28
C GLN A 209 -11.05 -3.06 12.50
N LYS A 210 -11.22 -1.75 12.29
CA LYS A 210 -12.32 -1.19 11.50
C LYS A 210 -12.32 -1.71 10.06
N VAL A 211 -11.15 -1.75 9.40
CA VAL A 211 -11.03 -2.30 8.04
C VAL A 211 -11.42 -3.79 8.01
N LEU A 212 -10.96 -4.56 8.98
CA LEU A 212 -11.28 -6.00 9.06
C LEU A 212 -12.75 -6.26 9.38
N ASP A 213 -13.39 -5.42 10.21
CA ASP A 213 -14.81 -5.50 10.50
C ASP A 213 -15.66 -5.12 9.28
N THR A 214 -15.20 -4.16 8.48
CA THR A 214 -15.87 -3.74 7.23
C THR A 214 -15.81 -4.82 6.15
N PHE A 215 -14.66 -5.49 5.96
CA PHE A 215 -14.46 -6.38 4.80
C PHE A 215 -14.43 -7.87 5.13
N ASN A 216 -14.29 -8.23 6.41
CA ASN A 216 -14.33 -9.60 6.90
C ASN A 216 -13.52 -10.62 6.06
N PRO A 217 -12.22 -10.40 5.78
CA PRO A 217 -11.45 -11.26 4.88
C PRO A 217 -11.12 -12.63 5.49
N GLY A 218 -10.84 -13.63 4.66
CA GLY A 218 -10.32 -14.93 5.09
C GLY A 218 -8.84 -14.85 5.48
N LYS A 219 -8.06 -14.09 4.73
CA LYS A 219 -6.64 -13.80 5.00
C LYS A 219 -6.24 -12.41 4.54
N PHE A 220 -5.22 -11.85 5.16
CA PHE A 220 -4.73 -10.51 4.83
C PHE A 220 -3.27 -10.29 5.19
N THR A 221 -2.65 -9.36 4.46
CA THR A 221 -1.31 -8.83 4.74
C THR A 221 -1.45 -7.41 5.26
N VAL A 222 -0.63 -7.04 6.25
CA VAL A 222 -0.45 -5.65 6.69
C VAL A 222 0.99 -5.24 6.47
N THR A 223 1.19 -4.12 5.78
CA THR A 223 2.50 -3.44 5.70
C THR A 223 2.40 -2.07 6.34
N ILE A 224 3.38 -1.70 7.17
CA ILE A 224 3.51 -0.35 7.70
C ILE A 224 4.92 0.14 7.45
N PHE A 225 5.03 1.23 6.69
CA PHE A 225 6.22 2.06 6.60
C PHE A 225 6.11 3.22 7.58
N ALA A 226 7.18 3.53 8.30
CA ALA A 226 7.26 4.73 9.11
C ALA A 226 8.70 5.24 9.15
N ASN A 227 8.88 6.55 8.97
CA ASN A 227 10.17 7.19 9.21
C ASN A 227 10.38 7.52 10.69
N GLN A 228 11.58 7.96 11.05
CA GLN A 228 11.95 8.23 12.45
C GLN A 228 11.19 9.41 13.08
N ALA A 229 10.66 10.33 12.26
CA ALA A 229 9.84 11.46 12.70
C ALA A 229 8.37 11.06 12.91
N SER A 230 7.94 9.89 12.41
CA SER A 230 6.57 9.43 12.49
C SER A 230 6.12 9.13 13.94
N PRO A 231 4.89 9.51 14.34
CA PRO A 231 4.30 9.06 15.60
C PRO A 231 4.09 7.54 15.65
N THR A 232 4.16 6.87 14.50
CA THR A 232 3.94 5.43 14.32
C THR A 232 5.22 4.60 14.49
N LYS A 233 6.39 5.22 14.70
CA LYS A 233 7.68 4.50 14.79
C LYS A 233 7.67 3.32 15.77
N ASP A 234 6.92 3.44 16.88
CA ASP A 234 6.81 2.40 17.90
C ASP A 234 5.68 1.38 17.66
N THR A 235 4.82 1.57 16.64
CA THR A 235 3.75 0.62 16.28
C THR A 235 4.31 -0.74 15.88
N SER A 236 5.54 -0.79 15.36
CA SER A 236 6.28 -2.03 15.11
C SER A 236 6.30 -2.95 16.34
N LYS A 237 6.50 -2.39 17.56
CA LYS A 237 6.49 -3.15 18.81
C LYS A 237 5.12 -3.70 19.16
N GLU A 238 4.06 -2.94 18.92
CA GLU A 238 2.69 -3.40 19.18
C GLU A 238 2.34 -4.58 18.27
N LEU A 239 2.60 -4.45 16.97
CA LEU A 239 2.33 -5.51 16.01
C LEU A 239 3.19 -6.74 16.24
N LEU A 240 4.43 -6.62 16.72
CA LEU A 240 5.25 -7.77 17.13
C LEU A 240 4.55 -8.61 18.21
N LEU A 241 3.79 -8.00 19.11
CA LEU A 241 3.09 -8.68 20.20
C LEU A 241 1.69 -9.19 19.81
N LEU A 242 1.11 -8.68 18.72
CA LEU A 242 -0.21 -9.07 18.23
C LEU A 242 -0.17 -10.40 17.46
N ASN A 243 -0.17 -11.51 18.18
CA ASN A 243 -0.31 -12.85 17.58
C ASN A 243 -1.70 -13.13 17.00
N HIS A 244 -2.72 -12.43 17.52
CA HIS A 244 -4.11 -12.56 17.11
C HIS A 244 -4.77 -11.20 16.94
N ILE A 245 -5.60 -11.09 15.91
CA ILE A 245 -6.54 -9.99 15.73
C ILE A 245 -7.90 -10.66 15.60
N GLY A 246 -8.78 -10.51 16.59
CA GLY A 246 -10.06 -11.22 16.62
C GLY A 246 -9.93 -12.72 16.34
N LYS A 247 -10.52 -13.17 15.22
CA LYS A 247 -10.54 -14.56 14.74
C LYS A 247 -9.37 -14.94 13.82
N TRP A 248 -8.46 -14.02 13.54
CA TRP A 248 -7.32 -14.24 12.66
C TRP A 248 -6.05 -14.51 13.47
N GLN A 249 -5.30 -15.52 13.04
CA GLN A 249 -4.00 -15.89 13.61
C GLN A 249 -2.88 -15.38 12.71
N ARG A 250 -1.87 -14.76 13.31
CA ARG A 250 -0.65 -14.36 12.61
C ARG A 250 0.13 -15.60 12.19
N ARG A 251 0.54 -15.64 10.92
CA ARG A 251 1.35 -16.71 10.34
C ARG A 251 2.78 -16.28 10.12
N ASP A 252 2.97 -15.05 9.63
CA ASP A 252 4.29 -14.50 9.36
C ASP A 252 4.41 -13.08 9.89
N ILE A 253 5.64 -12.72 10.26
CA ILE A 253 6.04 -11.38 10.65
C ILE A 253 7.48 -11.15 10.25
N GLN A 254 7.77 -10.01 9.65
CA GLN A 254 9.12 -9.58 9.30
C GLN A 254 9.25 -8.08 9.54
N LEU A 255 10.39 -7.70 10.13
CA LEU A 255 10.77 -6.32 10.36
C LEU A 255 12.01 -6.03 9.52
N CYS A 256 11.98 -4.94 8.76
CA CYS A 256 13.09 -4.47 7.96
C CYS A 256 13.41 -3.03 8.33
N ASN A 257 14.68 -2.75 8.57
CA ASN A 257 15.18 -1.40 8.75
C ASN A 257 15.83 -0.96 7.45
N PHE A 258 15.26 0.07 6.83
CA PHE A 258 15.88 0.79 5.73
C PHE A 258 16.52 2.07 6.26
N LYS A 259 17.21 2.82 5.39
CA LYS A 259 17.94 4.02 5.81
C LYS A 259 17.06 5.05 6.52
N ASN A 260 15.91 5.37 5.92
CA ASN A 260 15.00 6.42 6.39
C ASN A 260 13.70 5.86 7.00
N TYR A 261 13.40 4.57 6.77
CA TYR A 261 12.11 3.97 7.11
C TYR A 261 12.30 2.62 7.78
N ASP A 262 11.45 2.37 8.78
CA ASP A 262 11.20 1.04 9.28
C ASP A 262 9.96 0.47 8.58
N LEU A 263 10.05 -0.80 8.19
CA LEU A 263 8.96 -1.54 7.58
C LEU A 263 8.64 -2.78 8.39
N ILE A 264 7.39 -2.92 8.77
CA ILE A 264 6.85 -4.17 9.31
C ILE A 264 5.88 -4.79 8.30
N TYR A 265 6.11 -6.07 8.02
CA TYR A 265 5.22 -6.94 7.27
C TYR A 265 4.61 -7.96 8.22
N THR A 266 3.31 -8.17 8.13
CA THR A 266 2.63 -9.26 8.84
C THR A 266 1.58 -9.91 7.96
N PHE A 267 1.39 -11.21 8.14
CA PHE A 267 0.37 -11.99 7.43
C PHE A 267 -0.51 -12.74 8.43
N TYR A 268 -1.82 -12.68 8.22
CA TYR A 268 -2.84 -13.29 9.09
C TYR A 268 -3.83 -14.10 8.28
N CYS A 269 -4.34 -15.20 8.84
CA CYS A 269 -5.43 -15.97 8.25
C CYS A 269 -6.36 -16.60 9.31
N ARG A 270 -7.57 -16.99 8.90
CA ARG A 270 -8.50 -17.78 9.73
C ARG A 270 -8.08 -19.26 9.78
N PHE A 271 -8.46 -19.95 10.84
CA PHE A 271 -8.32 -21.40 10.96
C PHE A 271 -9.63 -22.12 10.56
N PRO A 272 -9.58 -23.29 9.90
CA PRO A 272 -8.48 -23.84 9.12
C PRO A 272 -8.58 -23.31 7.69
N SER A 273 -7.57 -22.56 7.25
CA SER A 273 -7.40 -22.24 5.82
C SER A 273 -6.80 -23.43 5.09
#